data_AF-A0A450SEL1-F1
#
_entry.id   AF-A0A450SEL1-F1
#
_cell.length_a   1.000
_cell.length_b   1.000
_cell.length_c   1.000
_cell.angle_alpha   90.00
_cell.angle_beta   90.00
_cell.angle_gamma   90.00
#
_symmetry.space_group_name_H-M   'P 1'
#
loop_
_entity.id
_entity.type
_entity.pdbx_description
1 polymer ?
#
loop_
_entity_poly.entity_id
_entity_poly.type
_entity_poly.pdbx_seq_one_letter_code
_entity_poly.pdbx_strand_id
1 'polypeptide(L)' 'MNEQIVTIDPKILGGTPVFTGTRVPIAVLSKIWRMGLVWTRFSIPILH' A
#
# COMPACT_ATOMS: atom_id res chain seq x y z
N MET A 1 16.96 -13.64 1.39
CA MET A 1 15.72 -13.92 2.15
C MET A 1 14.54 -13.53 1.28
N ASN A 2 13.46 -14.30 1.27
CA ASN A 2 12.23 -13.97 0.55
C ASN A 2 11.27 -13.33 1.56
N GLU A 3 11.23 -12.00 1.62
CA GLU A 3 10.34 -11.29 2.55
C GLU A 3 8.90 -11.37 2.06
N GLN A 4 7.99 -11.71 2.96
CA GLN A 4 6.56 -11.74 2.65
C GLN A 4 6.02 -10.31 2.62
N ILE A 5 5.78 -9.78 1.41
CA ILE A 5 5.28 -8.41 1.19
C ILE A 5 3.75 -8.32 1.30
N VAL A 6 3.06 -9.44 1.14
CA VAL A 6 1.58 -9.52 1.13
C VAL A 6 1.08 -10.46 2.21
N THR A 7 0.09 -10.01 2.96
CA THR A 7 -0.65 -10.84 3.92
C THR A 7 -2.11 -10.98 3.50
N ILE A 8 -2.61 -12.22 3.58
CA ILE A 8 -4.02 -12.58 3.40
C ILE A 8 -4.45 -13.33 4.65
N ASP A 9 -5.28 -12.71 5.49
CA ASP A 9 -5.81 -13.29 6.72
C ASP A 9 -7.30 -12.89 6.85
N PRO A 10 -8.24 -13.83 7.01
CA PRO A 10 -9.66 -13.53 7.23
C PRO A 10 -9.92 -12.54 8.36
N LYS A 11 -9.05 -12.48 9.37
CA LYS A 11 -9.13 -11.55 10.50
C LYS A 11 -8.72 -10.12 10.13
N ILE A 12 -8.00 -9.93 9.02
CA ILE A 12 -7.53 -8.64 8.52
C ILE A 12 -8.37 -8.26 7.29
N LEU A 13 -9.26 -7.28 7.46
CA LEU A 13 -10.14 -6.77 6.40
C LEU A 13 -10.92 -7.88 5.65
N GLY A 14 -11.35 -8.92 6.38
CA GLY A 14 -12.13 -10.02 5.79
C GLY A 14 -11.35 -10.87 4.78
N GLY A 15 -10.01 -10.92 4.87
CA GLY A 15 -9.18 -11.65 3.90
C GLY A 15 -8.82 -10.82 2.66
N THR A 16 -9.07 -9.51 2.67
CA THR A 16 -8.57 -8.64 1.61
C THR A 16 -7.04 -8.63 1.61
N PRO A 17 -6.35 -8.87 0.48
CA PRO A 17 -4.89 -8.79 0.42
C PRO A 17 -4.37 -7.40 0.77
N VAL A 18 -3.47 -7.34 1.75
CA VAL A 18 -2.83 -6.10 2.24
C VAL A 18 -1.32 -6.20 2.19
N PHE A 19 -0.63 -5.06 2.21
CA PHE A 19 0.80 -5.06 2.48
C PHE A 19 1.07 -5.55 3.90
N THR A 20 2.02 -6.47 4.05
CA THR A 20 2.43 -7.01 5.35
C THR A 20 2.76 -5.89 6.33
N GLY A 21 2.27 -6.01 7.57
CA GLY A 21 2.46 -5.00 8.62
C GLY A 21 1.52 -3.80 8.51
N THR A 22 0.61 -3.76 7.53
CA THR A 22 -0.36 -2.68 7.36
C THR A 22 -1.78 -3.22 7.24
N ARG A 23 -2.77 -2.30 7.24
CA ARG A 23 -4.13 -2.58 6.76
C ARG A 23 -4.42 -1.92 5.41
N VAL A 24 -3.37 -1.67 4.61
CA VAL A 24 -3.50 -1.00 3.31
C VAL A 24 -3.71 -2.06 2.22
N PRO A 25 -4.87 -2.09 1.54
CA PRO A 25 -5.11 -3.05 0.47
C PRO A 25 -4.18 -2.82 -0.72
N ILE A 26 -3.73 -3.91 -1.35
CA ILE A 26 -2.85 -3.82 -2.52
C ILE A 26 -3.55 -3.14 -3.70
N ALA A 27 -4.87 -3.27 -3.80
CA ALA A 27 -5.68 -2.61 -4.83
C ALA A 27 -5.49 -1.08 -4.86
N VAL A 28 -5.08 -0.47 -3.74
CA VAL A 28 -4.79 0.96 -3.67
C VAL A 28 -3.64 1.35 -4.60
N LEU A 29 -2.61 0.51 -4.79
CA LEU A 29 -1.55 0.77 -5.78
C LEU A 29 -2.12 0.95 -7.18
N SER A 30 -3.00 0.05 -7.60
CA SER A 30 -3.62 0.11 -8.93
C SER A 30 -4.47 1.37 -9.08
N LYS A 31 -5.15 1.79 -8.01
CA LYS A 31 -5.97 3.01 -7.99
C LYS A 31 -5.09 4.26 -8.09
N ILE A 32 -4.01 4.35 -7.30
CA ILE A 32 -3.03 5.44 -7.35
C ILE A 32 -2.40 5.52 -8.74
N TRP A 33 -1.99 4.38 -9.29
CA TRP A 33 -1.40 4.29 -10.62
C TRP A 33 -2.36 4.78 -11.70
N ARG A 34 -3.62 4.32 -11.67
CA ARG A 34 -4.68 4.76 -12.60
C ARG A 34 -5.07 6.22 -12.45
N MET A 35 -5.02 6.76 -11.23
CA MET A 35 -5.30 8.18 -10.96
C MET A 35 -4.19 9.11 -11.46
N GLY A 36 -3.07 8.56 -11.96
CA GLY A 36 -1.94 9.37 -12.41
C GLY A 36 -1.42 10.27 -11.29
N LEU A 37 -1.59 9.85 -10.03
CA LEU A 37 -1.02 10.52 -8.86
C LEU A 37 0.50 10.34 -8.93
N VAL A 38 1.11 11.18 -9.77
CA VAL A 38 2.53 11.32 -9.97
C VAL A 38 3.16 11.88 -8.69
N TRP A 39 4.39 11.46 -8.46
CA TRP A 39 5.37 11.77 -7.40
C TRP A 39 5.38 13.18 -6.78
N THR A 40 4.66 14.17 -7.32
CA THR A 40 4.59 15.54 -6.80
C THR A 40 3.89 15.67 -5.45
N ARG A 41 3.07 14.69 -5.03
CA ARG A 41 2.40 14.73 -3.71
C ARG A 41 3.27 14.19 -2.56
N PHE A 42 4.30 13.39 -2.84
CA PHE A 42 5.20 12.84 -1.82
C PHE A 42 6.49 13.67 -1.63
N SER A 43 6.75 14.65 -2.50
CA SER A 43 7.75 15.71 -2.27
C SER A 43 7.11 16.91 -1.55
N ILE A 44 6.59 16.69 -0.33
CA ILE A 44 6.50 17.80 0.63
C ILE A 44 7.72 17.61 1.53
N PRO A 45 8.64 18.59 1.57
CA PRO A 45 9.92 18.42 2.20
C PRO A 45 9.74 18.17 3.70
N ILE A 46 10.44 17.15 4.19
CA ILE A 46 10.96 17.16 5.55
C ILE A 46 11.97 18.34 5.54
N LEU A 47 11.47 19.55 5.76
CA LEU A 47 12.27 20.74 6.02
C LEU A 47 12.51 20.78 7.54
N HIS A 48 13.57 20.10 7.96
CA HIS A 48 14.61 20.61 8.87
C HIS A 48 15.88 19.81 8.64
#